data_AF-A0A3D8TWG4-F1
#
_entry.id   AF-A0A3D8TWG4-F1
#
_cell.length_a   1.000
_cell.length_b   1.000
_cell.length_c   1.000
_cell.angle_alpha   90.00
_cell.angle_beta   90.00
_cell.angle_gamma   90.00
#
_symmetry.space_group_name_H-M   'P 1'
#
loop_
_entity.id
_entity.type
_entity.pdbx_description
1 polymer ?
#
loop_
_entity_poly.entity_id
_entity_poly.type
_entity_poly.pdbx_seq_one_letter_code
_entity_poly.pdbx_strand_id
1 'polypeptide(L)'
;MFHTTDPAAEDSPFRWLLAINPLPSRKAFAEGGLLSHLHFQYANDLHTLVATDEATGVETLRNPRWYATMCANEGTVEDRCAIIRALHHLQ
;
A
#
# COMPACT_ATOMS: atom_id res chain seq x y z
N MET A 1 -0.15 -6.07 7.83
CA MET A 1 -1.50 -6.49 7.43
C MET A 1 -2.48 -6.03 8.50
N PHE A 2 -3.67 -5.58 8.10
CA PHE A 2 -4.70 -5.07 8.98
C PHE A 2 -6.04 -5.69 8.61
N HIS A 3 -6.85 -6.03 9.61
CA HIS A 3 -8.22 -6.53 9.48
C HIS A 3 -9.13 -5.65 10.33
N THR A 4 -10.28 -5.24 9.78
CA THR A 4 -11.26 -4.45 10.53
C THR A 4 -11.92 -5.26 11.64
N THR A 5 -12.26 -4.61 12.75
CA THR A 5 -13.05 -5.19 13.84
C THR A 5 -14.53 -4.87 13.73
N ASP A 6 -14.94 -4.11 12.70
CA ASP A 6 -16.33 -3.76 12.47
C ASP A 6 -17.12 -5.00 12.01
N PRO A 7 -18.10 -5.48 12.79
CA PRO A 7 -18.89 -6.65 12.43
C PRO A 7 -19.76 -6.43 11.19
N ALA A 8 -20.06 -5.18 10.82
CA ALA A 8 -20.84 -4.86 9.61
C ALA A 8 -19.98 -4.86 8.32
N ALA A 9 -18.67 -5.08 8.43
CA ALA A 9 -17.74 -4.98 7.31
C ALA A 9 -17.51 -6.32 6.57
N GLU A 10 -18.36 -7.33 6.75
CA GLU A 10 -18.20 -8.66 6.15
C GLU A 10 -17.99 -8.60 4.63
N ASP A 11 -18.81 -7.81 3.95
CA ASP A 11 -18.76 -7.57 2.50
C ASP A 11 -17.98 -6.31 2.10
N SER A 12 -17.39 -5.61 3.07
CA SER A 12 -16.65 -4.38 2.78
C SER A 12 -15.38 -4.70 2.00
N PRO A 13 -15.09 -3.98 0.90
CA PRO A 13 -13.80 -4.12 0.22
C PRO A 13 -12.63 -3.75 1.15
N PHE A 14 -12.87 -2.97 2.21
CA PHE A 14 -11.86 -2.56 3.18
C PHE A 14 -11.74 -3.48 4.39
N ARG A 15 -12.34 -4.68 4.35
CA ARG A 15 -12.24 -5.64 5.45
C ARG A 15 -10.79 -6.00 5.77
N TRP A 16 -9.98 -6.18 4.72
CA TRP A 16 -8.53 -6.40 4.80
C TRP A 16 -7.78 -5.26 4.13
N LEU A 17 -6.67 -4.84 4.74
CA LEU A 17 -5.73 -3.88 4.18
C LEU A 17 -4.29 -4.38 4.38
N LEU A 18 -3.54 -4.41 3.29
CA LEU A 18 -2.13 -4.82 3.28
C LEU A 18 -1.25 -3.65 2.86
N ALA A 19 -0.43 -3.15 3.78
CA ALA A 19 0.61 -2.16 3.49
C ALA A 19 1.83 -2.84 2.87
N ILE A 20 2.39 -2.23 1.83
CA ILE A 20 3.47 -2.77 1.01
C ILE A 20 4.70 -1.86 1.11
N ASN A 21 5.88 -2.44 1.25
CA ASN A 21 7.15 -1.72 1.25
C ASN A 21 7.59 -1.34 -0.18
N PRO A 22 8.35 -0.24 -0.36
CA PRO A 22 8.86 0.64 0.68
C PRO A 22 7.81 1.64 1.20
N LEU A 23 7.85 1.93 2.50
CA LEU A 23 7.09 3.01 3.13
C LEU A 23 8.06 4.12 3.51
N PRO A 24 8.21 5.19 2.71
CA PRO A 24 9.16 6.25 3.05
C PRO A 24 8.78 6.94 4.34
N SER A 25 9.79 7.15 5.19
CA SER A 25 9.62 7.84 6.45
C SER A 25 9.15 9.28 6.23
N ARG A 26 8.36 9.82 7.15
CA ARG A 26 7.96 11.24 7.10
C ARG A 26 9.14 12.21 7.16
N LYS A 27 10.30 11.79 7.69
CA LYS A 27 11.51 12.62 7.74
C LYS A 27 12.22 12.73 6.39
N ALA A 28 12.01 11.77 5.48
CA ALA A 28 12.67 11.76 4.18
C ALA A 28 12.38 13.04 3.37
N PHE A 29 11.18 13.61 3.49
CA PHE A 29 10.82 14.83 2.78
C PHE A 29 11.67 16.05 3.18
N ALA A 30 11.96 16.21 4.48
CA ALA A 30 12.79 17.31 4.97
C ALA A 30 14.26 17.21 4.51
N GLU A 31 14.68 16.03 4.06
CA GLU A 31 16.03 15.72 3.56
C GLU A 31 16.11 15.76 2.03
N GLY A 32 15.07 16.29 1.36
CA GLY A 32 14.98 16.35 -0.11
C GLY A 32 14.46 15.06 -0.76
N GLY A 33 13.97 14.11 0.03
CA GLY A 33 13.29 12.91 -0.43
C GLY A 33 11.84 13.15 -0.83
N LEU A 34 11.18 12.10 -1.33
CA LEU A 34 9.76 12.16 -1.69
C LEU A 34 8.87 12.37 -0.47
N LEU A 35 7.66 12.89 -0.69
CA LEU A 35 6.60 12.90 0.33
C LEU A 35 6.40 11.49 0.89
N SER A 36 6.07 11.40 2.18
CA SER A 36 5.67 10.13 2.77
C SER A 36 4.43 9.61 2.05
N HIS A 37 4.41 8.31 1.76
CA HIS A 37 3.30 7.68 1.06
C HIS A 37 3.12 6.24 1.52
N LEU A 38 1.91 5.72 1.31
CA LEU A 38 1.49 4.38 1.66
C LEU A 38 1.10 3.64 0.38
N HIS A 39 1.80 2.55 0.08
CA HIS A 39 1.35 1.57 -0.91
C HIS A 39 0.50 0.52 -0.21
N PHE A 40 -0.68 0.22 -0.74
CA PHE A 40 -1.56 -0.77 -0.14
C PHE A 40 -2.46 -1.50 -1.13
N GLN A 41 -2.87 -2.70 -0.76
CA GLN A 41 -3.97 -3.44 -1.37
C GLN A 41 -5.07 -3.65 -0.33
N TYR A 42 -6.31 -3.79 -0.79
CA TYR A 42 -7.46 -4.04 0.07
C TYR A 42 -8.44 -4.99 -0.63
N ALA A 43 -9.11 -5.83 0.14
CA ALA A 43 -10.15 -6.73 -0.33
C ALA A 43 -11.08 -7.13 0.82
N ASN A 44 -12.25 -7.63 0.48
CA ASN A 44 -13.15 -8.27 1.44
C ASN A 44 -12.61 -9.65 1.89
N ASP A 45 -11.83 -10.34 1.07
CA ASP A 45 -11.21 -11.63 1.37
C ASP A 45 -9.67 -11.54 1.32
N LEU A 46 -9.01 -11.99 2.39
CA LEU A 46 -7.55 -12.06 2.48
C LEU A 46 -6.95 -12.91 1.36
N HIS A 47 -7.63 -14.00 0.97
CA HIS A 47 -7.17 -14.86 -0.12
C HIS A 47 -7.16 -14.15 -1.47
N THR A 48 -7.78 -12.99 -1.62
CA THR A 48 -7.65 -12.16 -2.83
C THR A 48 -6.31 -11.41 -2.86
N LEU A 49 -5.74 -11.12 -1.69
CA LEU A 49 -4.51 -10.33 -1.55
C LEU A 49 -3.26 -11.19 -1.50
N VAL A 50 -3.31 -12.31 -0.77
CA VAL A 50 -2.15 -13.18 -0.53
C VAL A 50 -2.40 -14.62 -0.94
N ALA A 51 -1.33 -15.27 -1.40
CA ALA A 51 -1.24 -16.71 -1.53
C ALA A 51 -0.38 -17.25 -0.40
N THR A 52 -0.90 -18.22 0.35
CA THR A 52 -0.20 -18.89 1.44
C THR A 52 0.27 -20.25 0.93
N ASP A 53 1.56 -20.53 1.06
CA ASP A 53 2.08 -21.89 0.90
C ASP A 53 1.66 -22.73 2.11
N GLU A 54 0.80 -23.72 1.91
CA GLU A 54 0.26 -24.55 3.00
C GLU A 54 1.32 -25.40 3.71
N ALA A 55 2.43 -25.74 3.05
CA ALA A 55 3.49 -26.55 3.63
C ALA A 55 4.42 -25.73 4.53
N THR A 56 4.62 -24.44 4.20
CA THR A 56 5.60 -23.57 4.87
C THR A 56 4.97 -22.43 5.66
N GLY A 57 3.69 -22.13 5.42
CA GLY A 57 2.99 -20.97 5.97
C GLY A 57 3.43 -19.64 5.38
N VAL A 58 4.28 -19.63 4.34
CA VAL A 58 4.80 -18.39 3.76
C VAL A 58 3.73 -17.70 2.91
N GLU A 59 3.49 -16.42 3.19
CA GLU A 59 2.55 -15.59 2.44
C GLU A 59 3.25 -14.75 1.36
N THR A 60 2.70 -14.74 0.16
CA THR A 60 3.17 -13.92 -0.97
C THR A 60 2.02 -13.12 -1.58
N LEU A 61 2.32 -11.95 -2.14
CA LEU A 61 1.31 -11.13 -2.82
C LEU A 61 0.79 -11.84 -4.08
N ARG A 62 -0.53 -11.94 -4.25
CA ARG A 62 -1.11 -12.44 -5.51
C ARG A 62 -0.89 -11.48 -6.66
N ASN A 63 -1.00 -10.18 -6.41
CA ASN A 63 -0.87 -9.14 -7.41
C ASN A 63 0.24 -8.14 -7.06
N PRO A 64 1.53 -8.50 -7.22
CA PRO A 64 2.64 -7.66 -6.78
C PRO A 64 2.75 -6.32 -7.54
N ARG A 65 2.13 -6.22 -8.72
CA ARG A 65 2.15 -5.00 -9.56
C ARG A 65 0.94 -4.09 -9.37
N TRP A 66 -0.02 -4.49 -8.54
CA TRP A 66 -1.23 -3.71 -8.31
C TRP A 66 -1.25 -3.23 -6.86
N TYR A 67 -1.20 -1.92 -6.66
CA TYR A 67 -1.36 -1.32 -5.35
C TYR A 67 -1.82 0.13 -5.53
N ALA A 68 -2.71 0.56 -4.64
CA ALA A 68 -3.05 1.97 -4.52
C ALA A 68 -1.90 2.69 -3.79
N THR A 69 -1.65 3.94 -4.17
CA THR A 69 -0.68 4.81 -3.49
C THR A 69 -1.41 6.01 -2.92
N MET A 70 -1.34 6.20 -1.61
CA MET A 70 -1.85 7.40 -0.94
C MET A 70 -0.67 8.24 -0.46
N CYS A 71 -0.62 9.50 -0.86
CA CYS A 71 0.43 10.44 -0.46
C CYS A 71 0.01 11.18 0.81
N ALA A 72 1.00 11.63 1.58
CA ALA A 72 0.77 12.59 2.65
C ALA A 72 0.14 13.88 2.08
N ASN A 73 -0.65 14.58 2.91
CA ASN A 73 -1.40 15.74 2.44
C ASN A 73 -0.52 17.00 2.34
N GLU A 74 0.69 16.94 2.85
CA GLU A 74 1.74 17.93 2.68
C GLU A 74 2.20 18.02 1.21
N GLY A 75 2.80 19.15 0.84
CA GLY A 75 3.35 19.37 -0.50
C GLY A 75 2.32 19.76 -1.58
N THR A 76 2.84 19.98 -2.77
CA THR A 76 2.10 20.38 -3.99
C THR A 76 1.56 19.16 -4.74
N VAL A 77 0.75 19.40 -5.77
CA VAL A 77 0.31 18.31 -6.68
C VAL A 77 1.52 17.73 -7.42
N GLU A 78 2.48 18.58 -7.79
CA GLU A 78 3.73 18.20 -8.45
C GLU A 78 4.57 17.27 -7.56
N ASP A 79 4.67 17.54 -6.25
CA ASP A 79 5.37 16.68 -5.29
C ASP A 79 4.75 15.28 -5.22
N ARG A 80 3.42 15.20 -5.29
CA ARG A 80 2.67 13.94 -5.32
C ARG A 80 2.89 13.20 -6.64
N CYS A 81 2.91 13.92 -7.77
CA CYS A 81 3.24 13.33 -9.07
C CYS A 81 4.69 12.83 -9.13
N ALA A 82 5.63 13.47 -8.43
CA ALA A 82 7.03 13.03 -8.36
C ALA A 82 7.17 11.62 -7.76
N ILE A 83 6.30 11.23 -6.82
CA ILE A 83 6.24 9.86 -6.29
C ILE A 83 5.92 8.86 -7.40
N ILE A 84 4.84 9.11 -8.15
CA ILE A 84 4.41 8.22 -9.24
C ILE A 84 5.50 8.13 -10.31
N ARG A 85 6.14 9.25 -10.66
CA ARG A 85 7.27 9.26 -11.60
C ARG A 85 8.45 8.43 -11.10
N ALA A 86 8.86 8.63 -9.84
CA ALA A 86 9.96 7.88 -9.26
C ALA A 86 9.68 6.37 -9.20
N LEU A 87 8.47 5.99 -8.78
CA LEU A 87 8.04 4.60 -8.66
C LEU A 87 7.97 3.88 -10.01
N HIS A 88 7.49 4.56 -11.04
CA HIS A 88 7.34 4.01 -12.38
C HIS A 88 8.53 4.33 -13.30
N HIS A 89 9.59 4.94 -12.78
CA HIS A 89 10.75 5.41 -13.54
C HIS A 89 10.37 6.25 -14.78
N LEU A 90 9.35 7.10 -14.63
CA LEU A 90 8.88 8.00 -15.68
C LEU A 90 9.73 9.28 -15.64
N GLN A 91 10.31 9.66 -16.79
CA GLN A 91 11.06 10.90 -16.95
C GLN A 91 10.15 12.13 -16.97
#